data_AF-A0A822BBC5-F1
#
_entry.id   AF-A0A822BBC5-F1
#
_cell.length_a   1.000
_cell.length_b   1.000
_cell.length_c   1.000
_cell.angle_alpha   90.00
_cell.angle_beta   90.00
_cell.angle_gamma   90.00
#
_symmetry.space_group_name_H-M   'P 1'
#
loop_
_entity.id
_entity.type
_entity.pdbx_description
1 polymer ?
#
loop_
_entity_poly.entity_id
_entity_poly.type
_entity_poly.pdbx_seq_one_letter_code
_entity_poly.pdbx_strand_id
1 'polypeptide(L)'
;MKRGLAWPLENKQDSPHLFANGAVKWFYNWSSDKRSDVNLEFVPMYWSANKEDQIQFASKVRSQGGTVILGFNEPERGEQANMSPGDAARVWKQHIEPLANQGVRLGSPSVASTEEGLNWLQAFLNAGCHIDFLALHWYGRGTDNFLRFITKAHERFGNKPVWVTEFACTSWNASQPVSQEEINDFFSQSIQNLDSIDWVQRYAWFGAKRHLDAALGSGNCLIDPNGNLSELGKRYMNGGNIRIVSIPKTSKVIALRSNANGKFVCAENAGNSPLVANRDCASGWETFDLIILNENNVALKSHANGQYVCAENGGNSPLIANRASISSW
;
A
#
# COMPACT_ATOMS: atom_id res chain seq x y z
N MET A 1 -6.16 13.71 -4.82
CA MET A 1 -5.96 12.37 -5.43
C MET A 1 -4.47 12.11 -5.52
N LYS A 2 -3.97 11.08 -4.83
CA LYS A 2 -2.53 10.88 -4.56
C LYS A 2 -1.86 9.81 -5.44
N ARG A 3 -2.65 9.00 -6.13
CA ARG A 3 -2.21 7.75 -6.78
C ARG A 3 -1.46 7.98 -8.08
N GLY A 4 -0.36 7.27 -8.24
CA GLY A 4 0.40 7.21 -9.48
C GLY A 4 0.79 5.81 -9.88
N LEU A 5 1.55 5.71 -10.97
CA LEU A 5 2.10 4.47 -11.48
C LEU A 5 3.62 4.55 -11.58
N ALA A 6 4.28 3.52 -11.04
CA ALA A 6 5.64 3.17 -11.38
C ALA A 6 5.57 2.28 -12.64
N TRP A 7 5.69 2.90 -13.82
CA TRP A 7 5.45 2.25 -15.12
C TRP A 7 6.76 1.89 -15.83
N PRO A 8 7.15 0.61 -15.90
CA PRO A 8 8.46 0.26 -16.41
C PRO A 8 8.59 0.46 -17.92
N LEU A 9 9.75 0.93 -18.38
CA LEU A 9 10.04 1.13 -19.80
C LEU A 9 9.99 -0.18 -20.61
N GLU A 10 10.28 -1.31 -19.97
CA GLU A 10 10.18 -2.64 -20.59
C GLU A 10 8.73 -3.06 -20.84
N ASN A 11 7.74 -2.44 -20.17
CA ASN A 11 6.34 -2.68 -20.47
C ASN A 11 5.88 -1.91 -21.72
N LYS A 12 6.22 -2.49 -22.87
CA LYS A 12 5.84 -2.00 -24.21
C LYS A 12 4.54 -2.60 -24.74
N GLN A 13 4.05 -3.68 -24.13
CA GLN A 13 2.87 -4.41 -24.58
C GLN A 13 1.58 -3.78 -24.04
N ASP A 14 1.67 -3.16 -22.85
CA ASP A 14 0.55 -2.44 -22.24
C ASP A 14 0.77 -0.91 -22.32
N SER A 15 -0.27 -0.16 -21.98
CA SER A 15 -0.21 1.30 -21.85
C SER A 15 -0.72 1.75 -20.48
N PRO A 16 -0.11 2.78 -19.85
CA PRO A 16 -0.66 3.42 -18.66
C PRO A 16 -2.09 3.93 -18.85
N HIS A 17 -2.58 4.08 -20.09
CA HIS A 17 -3.96 4.44 -20.39
C HIS A 17 -4.99 3.46 -19.80
N LEU A 18 -4.61 2.21 -19.54
CA LEU A 18 -5.42 1.24 -18.77
C LEU A 18 -5.88 1.82 -17.42
N PHE A 19 -5.14 2.79 -16.89
CA PHE A 19 -5.36 3.44 -15.60
C PHE A 19 -5.82 4.90 -15.71
N ALA A 20 -6.04 5.44 -16.91
CA ALA A 20 -6.30 6.88 -17.09
C ALA A 20 -7.69 7.33 -16.57
N ASN A 21 -8.69 6.45 -16.62
CA ASN A 21 -10.09 6.77 -16.28
C ASN A 21 -10.45 6.62 -14.79
N GLY A 22 -9.46 6.60 -13.89
CA GLY A 22 -9.68 6.31 -12.48
C GLY A 22 -8.96 7.26 -11.54
N ALA A 23 -8.57 6.71 -10.39
CA ALA A 23 -7.95 7.47 -9.32
C ALA A 23 -6.48 7.85 -9.58
N VAL A 24 -5.83 7.21 -10.54
CA VAL A 24 -4.46 7.50 -10.97
C VAL A 24 -4.40 8.83 -11.70
N LYS A 25 -3.42 9.68 -11.35
CA LYS A 25 -3.25 11.03 -11.94
C LYS A 25 -1.86 11.31 -12.47
N TRP A 26 -0.87 10.55 -12.04
CA TRP A 26 0.52 10.75 -12.44
C TRP A 26 1.23 9.41 -12.66
N PHE A 27 2.35 9.42 -13.35
CA PHE A 27 3.22 8.26 -13.50
C PHE A 27 4.68 8.69 -13.67
N TYR A 28 5.57 7.75 -13.40
CA TYR A 28 6.99 7.84 -13.73
C TYR A 28 7.47 6.48 -14.24
N ASN A 29 8.65 6.42 -14.84
CA ASN A 29 9.17 5.24 -15.53
C ASN A 29 10.67 5.02 -15.32
N TRP A 30 11.23 5.52 -14.21
CA TRP A 30 12.68 5.48 -13.92
C TRP A 30 13.55 6.16 -14.98
N SER A 31 12.99 7.07 -15.77
CA SER A 31 13.69 7.78 -16.85
C SER A 31 13.32 9.26 -16.89
N SER A 32 14.11 10.03 -17.63
CA SER A 32 13.84 11.41 -17.97
C SER A 32 12.89 11.57 -19.17
N ASP A 33 12.60 10.48 -19.90
CA ASP A 33 11.80 10.51 -21.12
C ASP A 33 10.33 10.15 -20.90
N LYS A 34 9.46 11.08 -21.27
CA LYS A 34 8.00 10.94 -21.24
C LYS A 34 7.53 10.04 -22.37
N ARG A 35 6.56 9.18 -22.05
CA ARG A 35 5.74 8.49 -23.06
C ARG A 35 4.66 9.43 -23.62
N SER A 36 4.66 9.62 -24.94
CA SER A 36 3.71 10.49 -25.64
C SER A 36 2.31 9.89 -25.79
N ASP A 37 2.16 8.58 -25.67
CA ASP A 37 0.89 7.85 -25.79
C ASP A 37 0.00 7.95 -24.53
N VAL A 38 0.42 8.72 -23.52
CA VAL A 38 -0.18 8.72 -22.19
C VAL A 38 -0.61 10.12 -21.77
N ASN A 39 -1.91 10.27 -21.49
CA ASN A 39 -2.50 11.50 -20.96
C ASN A 39 -2.59 11.48 -19.43
N LEU A 40 -1.45 11.29 -18.77
CA LEU A 40 -1.28 11.43 -17.32
C LEU A 40 -0.11 12.38 -17.06
N GLU A 41 -0.06 13.00 -15.88
CA GLU A 41 1.10 13.79 -15.47
C GLU A 41 2.34 12.88 -15.43
N PHE A 42 3.38 13.23 -16.19
CA PHE A 42 4.64 12.50 -16.17
C PHE A 42 5.61 13.18 -15.20
N VAL A 43 6.23 12.40 -14.32
CA VAL A 43 7.26 12.87 -13.39
C VAL A 43 8.61 12.29 -13.82
N PRO A 44 9.53 13.11 -14.39
CA PRO A 44 10.87 12.65 -14.76
C PRO A 44 11.69 12.23 -13.54
N MET A 45 12.50 11.19 -13.69
CA MET A 45 13.42 10.72 -12.66
C MET A 45 14.87 10.83 -13.13
N TYR A 46 15.71 11.49 -12.33
CA TYR A 46 17.16 11.50 -12.52
C TYR A 46 17.73 10.22 -11.89
N TRP A 47 17.55 9.09 -12.56
CA TRP A 47 17.73 7.76 -11.94
C TRP A 47 19.15 7.55 -11.40
N SER A 48 20.17 7.95 -12.15
CA SER A 48 21.59 7.91 -11.75
C SER A 48 22.39 9.02 -12.42
N ALA A 49 23.66 9.21 -12.03
CA ALA A 49 24.59 10.14 -12.66
C ALA A 49 25.12 9.69 -14.03
N ASN A 50 24.27 9.09 -14.88
CA ASN A 50 24.67 8.74 -16.24
C ASN A 50 24.97 10.00 -17.09
N LYS A 51 25.79 9.83 -18.13
CA LYS A 51 26.26 10.96 -18.96
C LYS A 51 25.12 11.65 -19.72
N GLU A 52 24.09 10.91 -20.11
CA GLU A 52 22.98 11.48 -20.88
C GLU A 52 22.17 12.46 -20.03
N ASP A 53 21.77 12.05 -18.82
CA ASP A 53 21.00 12.90 -17.92
C ASP A 53 21.81 14.10 -17.42
N GLN A 54 23.13 13.96 -17.21
CA GLN A 54 23.99 15.11 -16.89
C GLN A 54 23.94 16.21 -17.96
N ILE A 55 23.72 15.85 -19.23
CA ILE A 55 23.67 16.78 -20.35
C ILE A 55 22.23 17.24 -20.63
N GLN A 56 21.26 16.32 -20.61
CA GLN A 56 19.94 16.53 -21.20
C GLN A 56 18.78 16.58 -20.18
N PHE A 57 18.98 16.21 -18.91
CA PHE A 57 17.85 16.11 -17.98
C PHE A 57 17.09 17.43 -17.84
N ALA A 58 17.81 18.53 -17.63
CA ALA A 58 17.19 19.85 -17.46
C ALA A 58 16.48 20.35 -18.73
N SER A 59 16.96 20.02 -19.93
CA SER A 59 16.26 20.36 -21.19
C SER A 59 15.00 19.49 -21.36
N LYS A 60 15.09 18.18 -21.06
CA LYS A 60 13.96 17.24 -21.08
C LYS A 60 12.87 17.65 -20.09
N VAL A 61 13.19 17.99 -18.83
CA VAL A 61 12.19 18.44 -17.84
C VAL A 61 11.41 19.64 -18.37
N ARG A 62 12.10 20.65 -18.93
CA ARG A 62 11.48 21.86 -19.48
C ARG A 62 10.62 21.58 -20.70
N SER A 63 11.14 20.86 -21.70
CA SER A 63 10.42 20.60 -22.96
C SER A 63 9.17 19.75 -22.75
N GLN A 64 9.13 18.95 -21.69
CA GLN A 64 8.01 18.09 -21.33
C GLN A 64 7.01 18.77 -20.37
N GLY A 65 7.26 20.01 -19.97
CA GLY A 65 6.42 20.76 -19.02
C GLY A 65 6.47 20.23 -17.59
N GLY A 66 7.59 19.60 -17.19
CA GLY A 66 7.77 19.03 -15.86
C GLY A 66 7.85 20.13 -14.79
N THR A 67 6.98 20.03 -13.78
CA THR A 67 6.95 20.94 -12.61
C THR A 67 7.48 20.27 -11.34
N VAL A 68 7.83 18.98 -11.43
CA VAL A 68 8.32 18.16 -10.34
C VAL A 68 9.19 17.02 -10.90
N ILE A 69 10.23 16.64 -10.17
CA ILE A 69 11.13 15.53 -10.52
C ILE A 69 11.36 14.59 -9.33
N LEU A 70 11.77 13.37 -9.63
CA LEU A 70 12.30 12.40 -8.67
C LEU A 70 13.84 12.33 -8.78
N GLY A 71 14.51 12.15 -7.63
CA GLY A 71 15.96 12.03 -7.55
C GLY A 71 16.49 10.64 -7.91
N PHE A 72 17.72 10.35 -7.44
CA PHE A 72 18.40 9.08 -7.67
C PHE A 72 17.61 7.88 -7.12
N ASN A 73 17.67 6.76 -7.82
CA ASN A 73 17.01 5.51 -7.41
C ASN A 73 17.93 4.64 -6.57
N GLU A 74 17.58 4.46 -5.29
CA GLU A 74 18.30 3.63 -4.32
C GLU A 74 19.83 3.79 -4.41
N PRO A 75 20.35 5.03 -4.30
CA PRO A 75 21.77 5.29 -4.51
C PRO A 75 22.69 4.58 -3.53
N GLU A 76 22.18 4.15 -2.38
CA GLU A 76 22.93 3.36 -1.39
C GLU A 76 23.19 1.91 -1.83
N ARG A 77 22.52 1.41 -2.87
CA ARG A 77 22.61 0.02 -3.30
C ARG A 77 23.52 -0.16 -4.50
N GLY A 78 24.33 -1.23 -4.46
CA GLY A 78 25.34 -1.53 -5.48
C GLY A 78 24.76 -1.91 -6.84
N GLU A 79 23.58 -2.51 -6.84
CA GLU A 79 22.81 -2.94 -8.02
C GLU A 79 21.91 -1.85 -8.61
N GLN A 80 21.86 -0.67 -7.98
CA GLN A 80 20.99 0.45 -8.33
C GLN A 80 21.82 1.65 -8.82
N ALA A 81 21.49 2.89 -8.43
CA ALA A 81 22.28 4.05 -8.85
C ALA A 81 23.72 4.02 -8.29
N ASN A 82 23.97 3.32 -7.17
CA ASN A 82 25.28 3.05 -6.59
C ASN A 82 26.19 4.29 -6.49
N MET A 83 25.82 5.21 -5.61
CA MET A 83 26.50 6.47 -5.41
C MET A 83 26.78 6.71 -3.93
N SER A 84 27.96 7.22 -3.61
CA SER A 84 28.22 7.76 -2.26
C SER A 84 27.35 9.01 -2.02
N PRO A 85 27.01 9.35 -0.76
CA PRO A 85 26.29 10.59 -0.47
C PRO A 85 27.00 11.85 -0.98
N GLY A 86 28.34 11.88 -0.91
CA GLY A 86 29.14 13.01 -1.38
C GLY A 86 29.15 13.17 -2.89
N ASP A 87 29.27 12.07 -3.64
CA ASP A 87 29.20 12.11 -5.11
C ASP A 87 27.79 12.49 -5.59
N ALA A 88 26.76 11.92 -4.96
CA ALA A 88 25.37 12.28 -5.23
C ALA A 88 25.11 13.76 -4.94
N ALA A 89 25.61 14.29 -3.82
CA ALA A 89 25.47 15.71 -3.47
C ALA A 89 26.15 16.63 -4.50
N ARG A 90 27.35 16.27 -4.98
CA ARG A 90 28.04 17.03 -6.02
C ARG A 90 27.23 17.07 -7.31
N VAL A 91 26.76 15.92 -7.78
CA VAL A 91 25.95 15.83 -9.02
C VAL A 91 24.62 16.56 -8.85
N TRP A 92 23.96 16.40 -7.70
CA TRP A 92 22.69 17.05 -7.37
C TRP A 92 22.79 18.57 -7.49
N LYS A 93 23.77 19.18 -6.81
CA LYS A 93 23.99 20.62 -6.84
C LYS A 93 24.31 21.16 -8.24
N GLN A 94 25.01 20.36 -9.05
CA GLN A 94 25.40 20.76 -10.39
C GLN A 94 24.24 20.66 -11.41
N HIS A 95 23.43 19.60 -11.32
CA HIS A 95 22.50 19.24 -12.40
C HIS A 95 21.01 19.26 -12.01
N ILE A 96 20.67 19.08 -10.74
CA ILE A 96 19.28 18.96 -10.27
C ILE A 96 18.82 20.20 -9.52
N GLU A 97 19.61 20.66 -8.54
CA GLU A 97 19.24 21.81 -7.70
C GLU A 97 18.94 23.11 -8.48
N PRO A 98 19.63 23.44 -9.60
CA PRO A 98 19.29 24.61 -10.40
C PRO A 98 17.86 24.60 -10.98
N LEU A 99 17.20 23.43 -11.06
CA LEU A 99 15.81 23.33 -11.51
C LEU A 99 14.83 23.96 -10.50
N ALA A 100 15.17 24.02 -9.21
CA ALA A 100 14.35 24.70 -8.21
C ALA A 100 14.17 26.20 -8.53
N ASN A 101 15.22 26.85 -9.06
CA ASN A 101 15.16 28.24 -9.51
C ASN A 101 14.24 28.44 -10.74
N GLN A 102 13.80 27.36 -11.37
CA GLN A 102 12.86 27.35 -12.50
C GLN A 102 11.46 26.94 -12.05
N GLY A 103 11.21 26.84 -10.75
CA GLY A 103 9.91 26.45 -10.18
C GLY A 103 9.65 24.94 -10.19
N VAL A 104 10.66 24.11 -10.46
CA VAL A 104 10.54 22.64 -10.42
C VAL A 104 10.72 22.16 -8.98
N ARG A 105 9.77 21.39 -8.47
CA ARG A 105 9.89 20.75 -7.15
C ARG A 105 10.81 19.53 -7.21
N LEU A 106 11.71 19.40 -6.25
CA LEU A 106 12.74 18.37 -6.21
C LEU A 106 12.41 17.30 -5.15
N GLY A 107 12.10 16.08 -5.60
CA GLY A 107 11.98 14.92 -4.73
C GLY A 107 13.35 14.38 -4.37
N SER A 108 13.56 14.01 -3.10
CA SER A 108 14.83 13.40 -2.67
C SER A 108 15.23 12.19 -3.51
N PRO A 109 16.50 11.75 -3.42
CA PRO A 109 16.83 10.37 -3.76
C PRO A 109 15.90 9.40 -3.01
N SER A 110 15.40 8.39 -3.73
CA SER A 110 14.51 7.36 -3.18
C SER A 110 15.34 6.23 -2.61
N VAL A 111 15.53 6.20 -1.30
CA VAL A 111 16.30 5.14 -0.61
C VAL A 111 15.41 3.96 -0.24
N ALA A 112 16.01 2.78 -0.10
CA ALA A 112 15.31 1.59 0.38
C ALA A 112 14.84 1.76 1.83
N SER A 113 13.87 0.94 2.25
CA SER A 113 13.26 0.97 3.58
C SER A 113 14.13 0.40 4.71
N THR A 114 15.37 0.87 4.82
CA THR A 114 16.39 0.41 5.79
C THR A 114 16.99 1.59 6.55
N GLU A 115 17.60 1.33 7.70
CA GLU A 115 18.33 2.37 8.45
C GLU A 115 19.55 2.88 7.67
N GLU A 116 20.19 2.00 6.90
CA GLU A 116 21.27 2.36 5.99
C GLU A 116 20.83 3.38 4.94
N GLY A 117 19.68 3.15 4.29
CA GLY A 117 19.10 4.09 3.34
C GLY A 117 18.79 5.45 3.98
N LEU A 118 18.18 5.46 5.17
CA LEU A 118 17.92 6.73 5.88
C LEU A 118 19.21 7.44 6.31
N ASN A 119 20.26 6.70 6.70
CA ASN A 119 21.57 7.28 7.02
C ASN A 119 22.26 7.86 5.79
N TRP A 120 22.16 7.19 4.64
CA TRP A 120 22.64 7.70 3.36
C TRP A 120 21.96 9.03 3.01
N LEU A 121 20.62 9.08 3.13
CA LEU A 121 19.86 10.29 2.84
C LEU A 121 20.20 11.43 3.82
N GLN A 122 20.41 11.12 5.10
CA GLN A 122 20.88 12.10 6.08
C GLN A 122 22.24 12.70 5.68
N ALA A 123 23.20 11.86 5.28
CA ALA A 123 24.51 12.33 4.86
C ALA A 123 24.44 13.21 3.60
N PHE A 124 23.58 12.84 2.65
CA PHE A 124 23.31 13.63 1.45
C PHE A 124 22.72 15.02 1.77
N LEU A 125 21.76 15.09 2.70
CA LEU A 125 21.19 16.36 3.14
C LEU A 125 22.16 17.20 3.98
N ASN A 126 22.97 16.57 4.82
CA ASN A 126 24.03 17.24 5.58
C ASN A 126 25.12 17.84 4.69
N ALA A 127 25.28 17.33 3.46
CA ALA A 127 26.12 17.96 2.44
C ALA A 127 25.52 19.25 1.87
N GLY A 128 24.33 19.67 2.32
CA GLY A 128 23.68 20.94 1.96
C GLY A 128 22.90 20.90 0.65
N CYS A 129 22.29 19.76 0.31
CA CYS A 129 21.43 19.62 -0.86
C CYS A 129 19.99 20.01 -0.52
N HIS A 130 19.36 20.83 -1.36
CA HIS A 130 17.95 21.20 -1.21
C HIS A 130 17.01 20.10 -1.74
N ILE A 131 15.93 19.80 -1.00
CA ILE A 131 14.81 18.95 -1.41
C ILE A 131 13.47 19.55 -0.94
N ASP A 132 12.42 19.38 -1.73
CA ASP A 132 11.06 19.86 -1.43
C ASP A 132 10.17 18.79 -0.78
N PHE A 133 10.45 17.51 -1.04
CA PHE A 133 9.74 16.37 -0.46
C PHE A 133 10.62 15.12 -0.40
N LEU A 134 10.24 14.19 0.46
CA LEU A 134 10.89 12.88 0.58
C LEU A 134 10.28 11.91 -0.42
N ALA A 135 11.11 11.27 -1.23
CA ALA A 135 10.73 10.10 -2.01
C ALA A 135 11.22 8.84 -1.27
N LEU A 136 10.34 7.87 -1.07
CA LEU A 136 10.61 6.68 -0.26
C LEU A 136 10.15 5.40 -0.97
N HIS A 137 10.94 4.35 -0.82
CA HIS A 137 10.53 2.98 -1.18
C HIS A 137 10.14 2.19 0.06
N TRP A 138 9.20 1.26 -0.09
CA TRP A 138 8.91 0.28 0.94
C TRP A 138 8.51 -1.07 0.37
N TYR A 139 9.20 -2.12 0.79
CA TYR A 139 8.85 -3.49 0.43
C TYR A 139 8.91 -4.37 1.68
N GLY A 140 7.80 -5.00 2.04
CA GLY A 140 7.76 -5.81 3.26
C GLY A 140 6.37 -6.35 3.60
N ARG A 141 6.20 -6.69 4.88
CA ARG A 141 4.96 -7.23 5.45
C ARG A 141 4.42 -6.33 6.56
N GLY A 142 3.09 -6.22 6.63
CA GLY A 142 2.38 -5.50 7.69
C GLY A 142 2.24 -3.99 7.46
N THR A 143 1.00 -3.50 7.50
CA THR A 143 0.67 -2.08 7.31
C THR A 143 1.32 -1.20 8.37
N ASP A 144 1.35 -1.62 9.63
CA ASP A 144 1.95 -0.83 10.71
C ASP A 144 3.45 -0.64 10.54
N ASN A 145 4.14 -1.66 10.02
CA ASN A 145 5.57 -1.56 9.69
C ASN A 145 5.82 -0.52 8.60
N PHE A 146 4.96 -0.51 7.57
CA PHE A 146 5.00 0.48 6.51
C PHE A 146 4.73 1.89 7.04
N LEU A 147 3.63 2.10 7.75
CA LEU A 147 3.25 3.41 8.29
C LEU A 147 4.28 3.94 9.29
N ARG A 148 4.83 3.08 10.15
CA ARG A 148 5.91 3.43 11.07
C ARG A 148 7.17 3.88 10.33
N PHE A 149 7.54 3.21 9.23
CA PHE A 149 8.71 3.61 8.45
C PHE A 149 8.53 4.98 7.79
N ILE A 150 7.41 5.22 7.10
CA ILE A 150 7.19 6.51 6.41
C ILE A 150 7.01 7.66 7.41
N THR A 151 6.42 7.41 8.58
CA THR A 151 6.30 8.40 9.67
C THR A 151 7.66 8.73 10.26
N LYS A 152 8.49 7.72 10.52
CA LYS A 152 9.87 7.91 10.99
C LYS A 152 10.69 8.76 10.02
N ALA A 153 10.59 8.50 8.72
CA ALA A 153 11.30 9.29 7.71
C ALA A 153 10.78 10.74 7.65
N HIS A 154 9.46 10.92 7.67
CA HIS A 154 8.83 12.24 7.73
C HIS A 154 9.36 13.08 8.90
N GLU A 155 9.34 12.51 10.12
CA GLU A 155 9.79 13.17 11.34
C GLU A 155 11.30 13.46 11.31
N ARG A 156 12.10 12.47 10.90
CA ARG A 156 13.58 12.58 10.87
C ARG A 156 14.07 13.72 9.99
N PHE A 157 13.41 13.96 8.86
CA PHE A 157 13.88 14.94 7.87
C PHE A 157 13.06 16.24 7.87
N GLY A 158 12.60 16.65 9.06
CA GLY A 158 12.01 17.96 9.29
C GLY A 158 10.55 18.08 8.85
N ASN A 159 9.77 17.01 9.01
CA ASN A 159 8.35 16.95 8.68
C ASN A 159 8.06 17.32 7.21
N LYS A 160 8.97 16.96 6.30
CA LYS A 160 8.80 17.18 4.86
C LYS A 160 7.66 16.30 4.31
N PRO A 161 6.89 16.78 3.33
CA PRO A 161 5.91 15.94 2.66
C PRO A 161 6.54 14.67 2.08
N VAL A 162 5.77 13.58 2.04
CA VAL A 162 6.23 12.25 1.60
C VAL A 162 5.55 11.83 0.31
N TRP A 163 6.35 11.29 -0.61
CA TRP A 163 5.92 10.52 -1.76
C TRP A 163 6.43 9.10 -1.61
N VAL A 164 5.53 8.12 -1.59
CA VAL A 164 5.92 6.69 -1.58
C VAL A 164 6.00 6.21 -3.02
N THR A 165 7.16 6.36 -3.65
CA THR A 165 7.32 6.15 -5.10
C THR A 165 7.28 4.68 -5.49
N GLU A 166 7.62 3.79 -4.56
CA GLU A 166 7.45 2.35 -4.73
C GLU A 166 6.99 1.71 -3.43
N PHE A 167 5.91 0.93 -3.49
CA PHE A 167 5.59 0.02 -2.41
C PHE A 167 4.79 -1.21 -2.83
N ALA A 168 5.09 -2.36 -2.20
CA ALA A 168 4.37 -3.61 -2.40
C ALA A 168 4.54 -4.55 -1.19
N CYS A 169 3.62 -5.51 -1.04
CA CYS A 169 3.70 -6.50 0.03
C CYS A 169 4.52 -7.71 -0.41
N THR A 170 5.64 -7.97 0.27
CA THR A 170 6.57 -9.05 -0.10
C THR A 170 7.39 -9.55 1.08
N SER A 171 7.83 -10.80 0.99
CA SER A 171 8.81 -11.42 1.89
C SER A 171 10.24 -11.39 1.33
N TRP A 172 10.40 -11.03 0.05
CA TRP A 172 11.62 -11.21 -0.74
C TRP A 172 12.17 -12.64 -0.73
N ASN A 173 11.33 -13.62 -0.39
CA ASN A 173 11.70 -15.02 -0.33
C ASN A 173 10.76 -15.83 -1.22
N ALA A 174 11.24 -16.22 -2.40
CA ALA A 174 10.47 -17.01 -3.36
C ALA A 174 10.05 -18.39 -2.82
N SER A 175 10.76 -18.94 -1.82
CA SER A 175 10.37 -20.18 -1.14
C SER A 175 9.34 -19.98 -0.04
N GLN A 176 9.09 -18.73 0.36
CA GLN A 176 8.09 -18.34 1.36
C GLN A 176 7.35 -17.08 0.90
N PRO A 177 6.60 -17.17 -0.22
CA PRO A 177 5.90 -16.01 -0.76
C PRO A 177 4.81 -15.54 0.21
N VAL A 178 4.47 -14.26 0.11
CA VAL A 178 3.31 -13.69 0.81
C VAL A 178 2.03 -14.25 0.18
N SER A 179 1.02 -14.57 1.00
CA SER A 179 -0.27 -15.05 0.50
C SER A 179 -1.06 -13.95 -0.20
N GLN A 180 -1.96 -14.31 -1.12
CA GLN A 180 -2.83 -13.33 -1.78
C GLN A 180 -3.73 -12.58 -0.78
N GLU A 181 -4.15 -13.24 0.30
CA GLU A 181 -4.93 -12.63 1.38
C GLU A 181 -4.14 -11.51 2.07
N GLU A 182 -2.88 -11.78 2.42
CA GLU A 182 -2.04 -10.77 3.08
C GLU A 182 -1.72 -9.60 2.14
N ILE A 183 -1.47 -9.85 0.85
CA ILE A 183 -1.33 -8.77 -0.14
C ILE A 183 -2.60 -7.93 -0.22
N ASN A 184 -3.77 -8.56 -0.25
CA ASN A 184 -5.05 -7.87 -0.32
C ASN A 184 -5.34 -7.01 0.92
N ASP A 185 -4.97 -7.50 2.09
CA ASP A 185 -5.09 -6.79 3.36
C ASP A 185 -4.19 -5.58 3.43
N PHE A 186 -2.90 -5.80 3.15
CA PHE A 186 -1.91 -4.73 3.11
C PHE A 186 -2.33 -3.67 2.10
N PHE A 187 -2.78 -4.08 0.90
CA PHE A 187 -3.27 -3.16 -0.12
C PHE A 187 -4.44 -2.32 0.40
N SER A 188 -5.50 -2.95 0.94
CA SER A 188 -6.68 -2.20 1.42
C SER A 188 -6.30 -1.18 2.50
N GLN A 189 -5.55 -1.62 3.50
CA GLN A 189 -5.21 -0.79 4.65
C GLN A 189 -4.21 0.32 4.28
N SER A 190 -3.15 -0.01 3.53
CA SER A 190 -2.15 0.99 3.12
C SER A 190 -2.79 2.08 2.25
N ILE A 191 -3.61 1.72 1.26
CA ILE A 191 -4.28 2.68 0.38
C ILE A 191 -5.22 3.59 1.18
N GLN A 192 -6.03 3.03 2.08
CA GLN A 192 -6.91 3.81 2.96
C GLN A 192 -6.12 4.80 3.82
N ASN A 193 -5.04 4.35 4.46
CA ASN A 193 -4.20 5.19 5.31
C ASN A 193 -3.51 6.29 4.50
N LEU A 194 -2.85 5.95 3.39
CA LEU A 194 -2.15 6.91 2.54
C LEU A 194 -3.09 7.99 1.98
N ASP A 195 -4.34 7.64 1.69
CA ASP A 195 -5.36 8.63 1.30
C ASP A 195 -5.71 9.58 2.45
N SER A 196 -5.81 9.08 3.69
CA SER A 196 -6.16 9.88 4.88
C SER A 196 -5.04 10.75 5.47
N ILE A 197 -3.76 10.42 5.21
CA ILE A 197 -2.62 11.12 5.81
C ILE A 197 -2.24 12.36 4.99
N ASP A 198 -2.44 13.56 5.53
CA ASP A 198 -2.24 14.82 4.77
C ASP A 198 -0.81 15.04 4.27
N TRP A 199 0.20 14.67 5.06
CA TRP A 199 1.61 14.84 4.69
C TRP A 199 2.10 13.82 3.65
N VAL A 200 1.32 12.77 3.37
CA VAL A 200 1.53 11.91 2.20
C VAL A 200 0.87 12.57 1.00
N GLN A 201 1.68 13.05 0.06
CA GLN A 201 1.18 13.78 -1.11
C GLN A 201 0.94 12.87 -2.32
N ARG A 202 1.79 11.85 -2.52
CA ARG A 202 1.66 10.91 -3.63
C ARG A 202 2.15 9.51 -3.26
N TYR A 203 1.64 8.50 -3.95
CA TYR A 203 2.14 7.14 -3.83
C TYR A 203 1.91 6.32 -5.09
N ALA A 204 2.76 5.31 -5.33
CA ALA A 204 2.63 4.39 -6.44
C ALA A 204 2.87 2.94 -6.00
N TRP A 205 1.83 2.12 -6.11
CA TRP A 205 1.94 0.68 -5.86
C TRP A 205 2.84 0.04 -6.93
N PHE A 206 3.83 -0.73 -6.50
CA PHE A 206 4.73 -1.40 -7.42
C PHE A 206 4.08 -2.68 -7.94
N GLY A 207 3.63 -2.63 -9.20
CA GLY A 207 2.95 -3.77 -9.82
C GLY A 207 2.30 -3.49 -11.18
N ALA A 208 2.58 -2.36 -11.84
CA ALA A 208 2.01 -2.04 -13.15
C ALA A 208 2.61 -2.89 -14.32
N LYS A 209 2.58 -4.21 -14.14
CA LYS A 209 3.17 -5.24 -14.99
C LYS A 209 2.27 -6.49 -14.97
N ARG A 210 2.38 -7.31 -16.00
CA ARG A 210 1.76 -8.66 -16.06
C ARG A 210 2.53 -9.68 -15.23
N HIS A 211 3.84 -9.51 -15.13
CA HIS A 211 4.75 -10.42 -14.44
C HIS A 211 5.73 -9.63 -13.55
N LEU A 212 5.93 -10.15 -12.34
CA LEU A 212 6.87 -9.66 -11.35
C LEU A 212 7.89 -10.75 -11.03
N ASP A 213 8.98 -10.36 -10.40
CA ASP A 213 9.95 -11.31 -9.83
C ASP A 213 9.25 -12.30 -8.89
N ALA A 214 9.69 -13.55 -8.88
CA ALA A 214 9.09 -14.60 -8.05
C ALA A 214 9.15 -14.27 -6.56
N ALA A 215 10.21 -13.60 -6.09
CA ALA A 215 10.36 -13.17 -4.72
C ALA A 215 9.43 -11.99 -4.37
N LEU A 216 9.08 -11.15 -5.34
CA LEU A 216 8.11 -10.07 -5.16
C LEU A 216 6.66 -10.59 -5.18
N GLY A 217 6.41 -11.64 -5.96
CA GLY A 217 5.14 -12.37 -5.99
C GLY A 217 4.11 -11.76 -6.95
N SER A 218 3.54 -12.60 -7.82
CA SER A 218 2.57 -12.21 -8.84
C SER A 218 1.26 -11.64 -8.28
N GLY A 219 0.97 -11.87 -7.00
CA GLY A 219 -0.21 -11.31 -6.34
C GLY A 219 -0.21 -9.77 -6.24
N ASN A 220 0.95 -9.13 -6.43
CA ASN A 220 1.09 -7.67 -6.49
C ASN A 220 0.83 -7.08 -7.88
N CYS A 221 0.67 -7.89 -8.94
CA CYS A 221 0.43 -7.42 -10.30
C CYS A 221 -0.91 -6.65 -10.40
N LEU A 222 -0.88 -5.48 -11.03
CA LEU A 222 -2.04 -4.66 -11.37
C LEU A 222 -2.59 -4.98 -12.77
N ILE A 223 -1.85 -5.75 -13.57
CA ILE A 223 -2.25 -6.20 -14.91
C ILE A 223 -2.23 -7.73 -14.92
N ASP A 224 -3.28 -8.35 -15.46
CA ASP A 224 -3.36 -9.79 -15.62
C ASP A 224 -2.53 -10.29 -16.83
N PRO A 225 -2.29 -11.60 -16.98
CA PRO A 225 -1.52 -12.12 -18.11
C PRO A 225 -2.08 -11.78 -19.49
N ASN A 226 -3.37 -11.47 -19.59
CA ASN A 226 -4.06 -11.12 -20.84
C ASN A 226 -3.96 -9.62 -21.17
N GLY A 227 -3.40 -8.79 -20.29
CA GLY A 227 -3.28 -7.35 -20.49
C GLY A 227 -4.46 -6.52 -19.96
N ASN A 228 -5.38 -7.14 -19.24
CA ASN A 228 -6.46 -6.42 -18.57
C ASN A 228 -6.03 -6.02 -17.15
N LEU A 229 -6.77 -5.11 -16.52
CA LEU A 229 -6.58 -4.86 -15.08
C LEU A 229 -6.83 -6.15 -14.29
N SER A 230 -5.87 -6.51 -13.43
CA SER A 230 -6.08 -7.55 -12.42
C SER A 230 -7.14 -7.09 -11.41
N GLU A 231 -7.58 -7.97 -10.50
CA GLU A 231 -8.50 -7.58 -9.44
C GLU A 231 -7.90 -6.48 -8.54
N LEU A 232 -6.60 -6.55 -8.26
CA LEU A 232 -5.87 -5.51 -7.54
C LEU A 232 -5.80 -4.21 -8.35
N GLY A 233 -5.56 -4.29 -9.67
CA GLY A 233 -5.57 -3.15 -10.59
C GLY A 233 -6.91 -2.42 -10.62
N LYS A 234 -8.02 -3.16 -10.68
CA LYS A 234 -9.38 -2.58 -10.62
C LYS A 234 -9.62 -1.86 -9.29
N ARG A 235 -9.20 -2.43 -8.16
CA ARG A 235 -9.28 -1.80 -6.83
C ARG A 235 -8.42 -0.53 -6.74
N TYR A 236 -7.21 -0.56 -7.31
CA TYR A 236 -6.30 0.59 -7.34
C TYR A 236 -6.89 1.77 -8.12
N MET A 237 -7.61 1.46 -9.20
CA MET A 237 -8.31 2.44 -10.03
C MET A 237 -9.54 3.06 -9.36
N ASN A 238 -10.32 2.26 -8.63
CA ASN A 238 -11.61 2.67 -8.08
C ASN A 238 -11.51 3.32 -6.70
N GLY A 239 -10.41 4.02 -6.41
CA GLY A 239 -10.26 4.69 -5.12
C GLY A 239 -10.10 3.73 -3.95
N GLY A 240 -9.80 2.43 -4.16
CA GLY A 240 -9.79 1.45 -3.07
C GLY A 240 -11.17 1.19 -2.47
N ASN A 241 -12.18 1.94 -2.94
CA ASN A 241 -13.57 1.93 -2.54
C ASN A 241 -14.39 1.20 -3.61
N ILE A 242 -14.06 -0.06 -3.84
CA ILE A 242 -15.14 -1.00 -4.15
C ILE A 242 -15.65 -1.43 -2.78
N ARG A 243 -16.97 -1.32 -2.55
CA ARG A 243 -17.63 -2.07 -1.47
C ARG A 243 -17.31 -3.54 -1.73
N ILE A 244 -16.23 -4.03 -1.12
CA ILE A 244 -16.20 -5.44 -0.75
C ILE A 244 -17.42 -5.57 0.15
N VAL A 245 -18.48 -6.18 -0.36
CA VAL A 245 -19.43 -6.86 0.54
C VAL A 245 -18.52 -7.80 1.30
N SER A 246 -18.15 -7.42 2.53
CA SER A 246 -17.22 -8.12 3.39
C SER A 246 -17.41 -9.62 3.15
N ILE A 247 -16.45 -10.25 2.48
CA ILE A 247 -16.35 -11.70 2.57
C ILE A 247 -15.60 -11.87 3.88
N PRO A 248 -16.24 -12.43 4.92
CA PRO A 248 -15.58 -12.66 6.19
C PRO A 248 -14.26 -13.38 5.99
N LYS A 249 -13.21 -12.71 6.42
CA LYS A 249 -11.85 -13.20 6.54
C LYS A 249 -11.87 -14.43 7.44
N THR A 250 -11.44 -15.58 6.91
CA THR A 250 -11.31 -16.90 7.56
C THR A 250 -12.24 -17.16 8.75
N SER A 251 -13.37 -17.85 8.52
CA SER A 251 -14.21 -18.37 9.60
C SER A 251 -13.48 -19.51 10.32
N LYS A 252 -13.13 -19.31 11.60
CA LYS A 252 -12.79 -20.43 12.50
C LYS A 252 -14.04 -20.84 13.26
N VAL A 253 -14.41 -22.11 13.19
CA VAL A 253 -15.50 -22.64 14.03
C VAL A 253 -15.03 -22.68 15.47
N ILE A 254 -15.79 -22.04 16.36
CA ILE A 254 -15.53 -21.97 17.81
C ILE A 254 -16.77 -22.37 18.61
N ALA A 255 -16.57 -22.65 19.89
CA ALA A 255 -17.63 -22.72 20.89
C ALA A 255 -17.25 -21.82 22.07
N LEU A 256 -18.24 -21.15 22.67
CA LEU A 256 -18.04 -20.30 23.85
C LEU A 256 -18.41 -21.08 25.10
N ARG A 257 -17.50 -21.15 26.09
CA ARG A 257 -17.73 -21.81 27.37
C ARG A 257 -17.82 -20.76 28.47
N SER A 258 -18.90 -20.79 29.25
CA SER A 258 -19.07 -19.90 30.40
C SER A 258 -18.20 -20.39 31.56
N ASN A 259 -17.39 -19.49 32.11
CA ASN A 259 -16.63 -19.77 33.32
C ASN A 259 -17.51 -19.86 34.57
N ALA A 260 -18.71 -19.26 34.56
CA ALA A 260 -19.59 -19.22 35.73
C ALA A 260 -20.23 -20.58 36.05
N ASN A 261 -20.53 -21.39 35.04
CA ASN A 261 -21.20 -22.68 35.21
C ASN A 261 -20.56 -23.82 34.40
N GLY A 262 -19.49 -23.55 33.66
CA GLY A 262 -18.76 -24.53 32.86
C GLY A 262 -19.51 -25.02 31.61
N LYS A 263 -20.69 -24.48 31.30
CA LYS A 263 -21.55 -24.88 30.17
C LYS A 263 -21.22 -24.10 28.90
N PHE A 264 -21.53 -24.69 27.75
CA PHE A 264 -21.40 -24.05 26.44
C PHE A 264 -22.61 -23.14 26.14
N VAL A 265 -22.32 -21.99 25.53
CA VAL A 265 -23.32 -21.02 25.05
C VAL A 265 -24.03 -21.59 23.84
N CYS A 266 -25.36 -21.66 23.91
CA CYS A 266 -26.24 -22.23 22.90
C CYS A 266 -27.12 -21.13 22.29
N ALA A 267 -27.28 -21.16 20.96
CA ALA A 267 -28.27 -20.37 20.23
C ALA A 267 -29.64 -21.05 20.30
N GLU A 268 -30.37 -20.79 21.38
CA GLU A 268 -31.63 -21.44 21.69
C GLU A 268 -32.73 -21.17 20.65
N ASN A 269 -33.67 -22.12 20.56
CA ASN A 269 -34.83 -22.03 19.66
C ASN A 269 -34.44 -21.72 18.20
N ALA A 270 -33.43 -22.42 17.67
CA ALA A 270 -32.83 -22.15 16.37
C ALA A 270 -32.37 -20.68 16.20
N GLY A 271 -31.78 -20.11 17.26
CA GLY A 271 -31.30 -18.73 17.32
C GLY A 271 -32.39 -17.65 17.43
N ASN A 272 -33.66 -18.01 17.62
CA ASN A 272 -34.76 -17.04 17.83
C ASN A 272 -34.91 -16.60 19.28
N SER A 273 -34.14 -17.19 20.20
CA SER A 273 -34.12 -16.84 21.62
C SER A 273 -32.74 -16.31 22.04
N PRO A 274 -32.64 -15.66 23.21
CA PRO A 274 -31.35 -15.29 23.80
C PRO A 274 -30.33 -16.43 23.81
N LEU A 275 -29.06 -16.09 23.64
CA LEU A 275 -27.95 -17.02 23.84
C LEU A 275 -27.88 -17.41 25.33
N VAL A 276 -27.82 -18.71 25.62
CA VAL A 276 -27.79 -19.23 26.99
C VAL A 276 -26.66 -20.23 27.18
N ALA A 277 -25.85 -20.08 28.23
CA ALA A 277 -24.84 -21.07 28.60
C ALA A 277 -25.46 -22.22 29.42
N ASN A 278 -25.98 -23.26 28.76
CA ASN A 278 -26.70 -24.36 29.41
C ASN A 278 -26.42 -25.76 28.82
N ARG A 279 -25.47 -25.90 27.89
CA ARG A 279 -25.15 -27.19 27.27
C ARG A 279 -23.85 -27.79 27.80
N ASP A 280 -23.81 -29.12 27.92
CA ASP A 280 -22.65 -29.87 28.43
C ASP A 280 -21.58 -30.14 27.37
N CYS A 281 -21.96 -30.16 26.10
CA CYS A 281 -21.06 -30.36 24.97
C CYS A 281 -21.38 -29.35 23.86
N ALA A 282 -20.37 -29.04 23.04
CA ALA A 282 -20.56 -28.27 21.82
C ALA A 282 -20.73 -29.21 20.63
N SER A 283 -21.77 -28.99 19.82
CA SER A 283 -21.93 -29.75 18.58
C SER A 283 -22.47 -28.90 17.45
N GLY A 284 -23.65 -28.29 17.61
CA GLY A 284 -24.29 -27.55 16.52
C GLY A 284 -24.81 -26.20 16.97
N TRP A 285 -25.76 -26.17 17.90
CA TRP A 285 -26.33 -24.90 18.34
C TRP A 285 -25.39 -24.10 19.25
N GLU A 286 -24.30 -24.73 19.69
CA GLU A 286 -23.26 -24.16 20.53
C GLU A 286 -22.03 -23.70 19.73
N THR A 287 -22.02 -23.90 18.41
CA THR A 287 -20.90 -23.56 17.54
C THR A 287 -21.19 -22.31 16.71
N PHE A 288 -20.13 -21.54 16.48
CA PHE A 288 -20.18 -20.26 15.78
C PHE A 288 -18.98 -20.12 14.84
N ASP A 289 -19.18 -19.49 13.69
CA ASP A 289 -18.05 -18.96 12.93
C ASP A 289 -17.56 -17.69 13.64
N LEU A 290 -16.31 -17.71 14.10
CA LEU A 290 -15.59 -16.51 14.51
C LEU A 290 -15.06 -15.82 13.27
N ILE A 291 -15.50 -14.58 13.09
CA ILE A 291 -15.12 -13.72 11.98
C ILE A 291 -14.34 -12.54 12.53
N ILE A 292 -13.07 -12.43 12.16
CA ILE A 292 -12.22 -11.32 12.57
C ILE A 292 -12.51 -10.13 11.63
N LEU A 293 -13.05 -9.05 12.18
CA LEU A 293 -13.37 -7.83 11.43
C LEU A 293 -12.20 -6.85 11.41
N ASN A 294 -11.56 -6.67 12.55
CA ASN A 294 -10.30 -5.93 12.75
C ASN A 294 -9.70 -6.33 14.10
N GLU A 295 -8.64 -5.64 14.55
CA GLU A 295 -7.92 -5.96 15.80
C GLU A 295 -8.81 -5.94 17.05
N ASN A 296 -9.90 -5.15 17.05
CA ASN A 296 -10.73 -4.92 18.22
C ASN A 296 -12.16 -5.47 18.07
N ASN A 297 -12.55 -5.90 16.87
CA ASN A 297 -13.92 -6.31 16.57
C ASN A 297 -13.96 -7.70 15.94
N VAL A 298 -14.89 -8.51 16.44
CA VAL A 298 -15.24 -9.82 15.89
C VAL A 298 -16.74 -9.91 15.66
N ALA A 299 -17.15 -10.75 14.71
CA ALA A 299 -18.52 -11.19 14.56
C ALA A 299 -18.62 -12.69 14.85
N LEU A 300 -19.78 -13.10 15.36
CA LEU A 300 -20.13 -14.50 15.58
C LEU A 300 -21.32 -14.83 14.68
N LYS A 301 -21.16 -15.81 13.79
CA LYS A 301 -22.27 -16.35 12.99
C LYS A 301 -22.69 -17.69 13.58
N SER A 302 -23.94 -17.80 14.01
CA SER A 302 -24.45 -19.02 14.63
C SER A 302 -24.64 -20.13 13.59
N HIS A 303 -24.22 -21.34 13.93
CA HIS A 303 -24.51 -22.53 13.13
C HIS A 303 -25.94 -23.04 13.31
N ALA A 304 -26.69 -22.53 14.30
CA ALA A 304 -28.09 -22.90 14.50
C ALA A 304 -29.02 -22.40 13.37
N ASN A 305 -28.75 -21.21 12.81
CA ASN A 305 -29.59 -20.59 11.79
C ASN A 305 -28.85 -19.77 10.74
N GLY A 306 -27.51 -19.73 10.79
CA GLY A 306 -26.69 -18.97 9.85
C GLY A 306 -26.74 -17.45 10.02
N GLN A 307 -27.29 -16.94 11.13
CA GLN A 307 -27.40 -15.51 11.41
C GLN A 307 -26.31 -15.02 12.37
N TYR A 308 -26.06 -13.71 12.36
CA TYR A 308 -25.08 -13.05 13.22
C TYR A 308 -25.68 -12.72 14.59
N VAL A 309 -24.85 -12.87 15.62
CA VAL A 309 -25.15 -12.48 16.99
C VAL A 309 -25.16 -10.96 17.12
N CYS A 310 -26.20 -10.40 17.74
CA CYS A 310 -26.38 -8.97 17.93
C CYS A 310 -26.68 -8.64 19.40
N ALA A 311 -26.17 -7.49 19.84
CA ALA A 311 -26.48 -6.89 21.11
C ALA A 311 -27.68 -5.94 20.97
N GLU A 312 -28.87 -6.44 21.28
CA GLU A 312 -30.10 -5.65 21.15
C GLU A 312 -30.14 -4.49 22.15
N ASN A 313 -30.93 -3.45 21.81
CA ASN A 313 -31.19 -2.30 22.67
C ASN A 313 -29.92 -1.63 23.25
N GLY A 314 -28.91 -1.47 22.41
CA GLY A 314 -27.67 -0.85 22.81
C GLY A 314 -26.81 -1.67 23.78
N GLY A 315 -27.00 -2.99 23.82
CA GLY A 315 -26.36 -3.88 24.79
C GLY A 315 -27.11 -4.04 26.11
N ASN A 316 -28.27 -3.40 26.28
CA ASN A 316 -29.13 -3.56 27.47
C ASN A 316 -30.05 -4.78 27.41
N SER A 317 -29.93 -5.60 26.36
CA SER A 317 -30.72 -6.82 26.19
C SER A 317 -29.81 -8.01 25.90
N PRO A 318 -30.25 -9.24 26.19
CA PRO A 318 -29.46 -10.44 25.90
C PRO A 318 -29.08 -10.54 24.42
N LEU A 319 -27.94 -11.16 24.15
CA LEU A 319 -27.48 -11.43 22.79
C LEU A 319 -28.41 -12.40 22.06
N ILE A 320 -28.74 -12.13 20.81
CA ILE A 320 -29.59 -12.99 19.96
C ILE A 320 -28.94 -13.16 18.57
N ALA A 321 -29.02 -14.36 18.00
CA ALA A 321 -28.53 -14.66 16.65
C ALA A 321 -29.60 -14.41 15.57
N ASN A 322 -29.92 -13.14 15.32
CA ASN A 322 -31.08 -12.73 14.48
C ASN A 322 -30.75 -11.68 13.41
N ARG A 323 -29.46 -11.49 13.06
CA ARG A 323 -29.07 -10.55 12.01
C ARG A 323 -28.62 -11.28 10.75
N ALA A 324 -29.17 -10.88 9.60
CA ALA A 324 -28.76 -11.40 8.29
C ALA A 324 -27.40 -10.86 7.81
N SER A 325 -26.90 -9.77 8.41
CA SER A 325 -25.64 -9.14 8.04
C SER A 325 -24.93 -8.52 9.25
N ILE A 326 -23.61 -8.34 9.13
CA ILE A 326 -22.76 -7.68 10.13
C ILE A 326 -22.94 -6.16 9.99
N SER A 327 -23.28 -5.47 11.07
CA SER A 327 -23.41 -4.01 11.11
C SER A 327 -23.24 -3.49 12.54
N SER A 328 -23.26 -2.17 12.71
CA SER A 328 -23.42 -1.57 14.04
C SER A 328 -24.76 -2.02 14.65
N TRP A 329 -24.73 -2.34 15.94
CA TRP A 329 -25.90 -2.73 16.73
C TRP A 329 -26.77 -1.53 17.08
#